data_AF-A0A5B7FHM9-F1
#
_entry.id   AF-A0A5B7FHM9-F1
#
_cell.length_a   1.000
_cell.length_b   1.000
_cell.length_c   1.000
_cell.angle_alpha   90.00
_cell.angle_beta   90.00
_cell.angle_gamma   90.00
#
_symmetry.space_group_name_H-M   'P 1'
#
loop_
_entity.id
_entity.type
_entity.pdbx_description
1 polymer ?
#
loop_
_entity_poly.entity_id
_entity_poly.type
_entity_poly.pdbx_seq_one_letter_code
_entity_poly.pdbx_strand_id
1 'polypeptide(L)'
;MFSYGFQPWAALTGQQILEAIDEPNFQRLEQPEACPREYYNIMLKCWQHDPAKRPRFDDLMNILPECKPEQVQVVRENDDPPSTPGGKRDRLQYRVGDVITVLDKRSAWLLLAIHCAWKGRAPRASLIQCPMSVFS
;
A
#
# COMPACT_ATOMS: atom_id res chain seq x y z
N MET A 1 6.29 11.03 1.25
CA MET A 1 7.13 9.94 0.72
C MET A 1 6.31 8.97 -0.13
N PHE A 2 5.35 8.24 0.46
CA PHE A 2 4.53 7.27 -0.30
C PHE A 2 3.52 7.88 -1.28
N SER A 3 3.14 9.15 -1.09
CA SER A 3 2.27 9.90 -2.01
C SER A 3 3.02 10.61 -3.14
N TYR A 4 4.33 10.34 -3.32
CA TYR A 4 5.16 10.98 -4.35
C TYR A 4 5.16 12.52 -4.34
N GLY A 5 5.01 13.11 -3.16
CA GLY A 5 5.03 14.57 -2.98
C GLY A 5 3.66 15.23 -3.09
N PHE A 6 2.57 14.45 -3.16
CA PHE A 6 1.23 15.02 -3.12
C PHE A 6 1.01 15.85 -1.84
N GLN A 7 0.40 17.04 -2.01
CA GLN A 7 0.17 17.98 -0.93
C GLN A 7 -1.00 17.50 -0.03
N PRO A 8 -0.79 17.37 1.29
CA PRO A 8 -1.87 17.03 2.21
C PRO A 8 -2.87 18.17 2.33
N TRP A 9 -4.16 17.85 2.44
CA TRP A 9 -5.25 18.83 2.65
C TRP A 9 -5.27 19.99 1.64
N ALA A 10 -4.85 19.75 0.39
CA ALA A 10 -4.63 20.81 -0.60
C ALA A 10 -5.85 21.70 -0.89
N ALA A 11 -7.07 21.21 -0.61
CA ALA A 11 -8.32 21.94 -0.82
C ALA A 11 -8.85 22.68 0.42
N LEU A 12 -8.14 22.63 1.56
CA LEU A 12 -8.60 23.19 2.83
C LEU A 12 -7.72 24.35 3.29
N THR A 13 -8.33 25.33 3.96
CA THR A 13 -7.61 26.39 4.69
C THR A 13 -7.10 25.87 6.04
N GLY A 14 -6.19 26.61 6.68
CA GLY A 14 -5.66 26.23 8.00
C GLY A 14 -6.74 26.02 9.06
N GLN A 15 -7.77 26.87 9.09
CA GLN A 15 -8.89 26.72 10.01
C GLN A 15 -9.71 25.46 9.71
N GLN A 16 -10.04 25.21 8.44
CA GLN A 16 -10.77 24.00 8.04
C GLN A 16 -9.99 22.72 8.35
N ILE A 17 -8.66 22.77 8.25
CA ILE A 17 -7.80 21.64 8.65
C ILE A 17 -7.91 21.40 10.15
N LEU A 18 -7.85 22.44 10.98
CA LEU A 18 -8.01 22.32 12.43
C LEU A 18 -9.38 21.71 12.79
N GLU A 19 -10.46 22.24 12.21
CA GLU A 19 -11.82 21.71 12.41
C GLU A 19 -11.93 20.25 11.96
N ALA A 20 -11.25 19.84 10.90
CA ALA A 20 -11.26 18.46 10.41
C ALA A 20 -10.49 17.50 11.33
N ILE A 21 -9.33 17.90 11.86
CA ILE A 21 -8.46 17.00 12.65
C ILE A 21 -8.83 16.92 14.13
N ASP A 22 -9.50 17.94 14.66
CA ASP A 22 -9.85 18.09 16.07
C ASP A 22 -11.21 17.43 16.39
N GLU A 23 -11.58 17.41 17.67
CA GLU A 23 -12.91 16.98 18.11
C GLU A 23 -13.99 17.85 17.45
N PRO A 24 -15.07 17.28 16.90
CA PRO A 24 -15.50 15.87 16.92
C PRO A 24 -15.09 15.04 15.69
N ASN A 25 -14.42 15.64 14.70
CA ASN A 25 -14.27 15.04 13.38
C ASN A 25 -13.14 14.01 13.30
N PHE A 26 -12.01 14.26 13.98
CA PHE A 26 -10.84 13.37 14.03
C PHE A 26 -10.37 12.85 12.65
N GLN A 27 -10.58 13.62 11.58
CA GLN A 27 -10.27 13.21 10.22
C GLN A 27 -8.75 13.05 10.05
N ARG A 28 -8.34 12.04 9.28
CA ARG A 28 -6.94 11.79 8.91
C ARG A 28 -6.83 11.62 7.41
N LEU A 29 -5.60 11.73 6.90
CA LEU A 29 -5.32 11.52 5.49
C LEU A 29 -5.53 10.04 5.15
N GLU A 30 -6.17 9.78 4.01
CA GLU A 30 -6.34 8.43 3.47
C GLU A 30 -4.99 7.72 3.25
N GLN A 31 -5.01 6.39 3.29
CA GLN A 31 -3.85 5.58 2.96
C GLN A 31 -3.46 5.79 1.50
N PRO A 32 -2.22 6.22 1.19
CA PRO A 32 -1.76 6.27 -0.19
C PRO A 32 -1.72 4.85 -0.78
N GLU A 33 -2.10 4.69 -2.05
CA GLU A 33 -2.15 3.37 -2.71
C GLU A 33 -0.82 2.60 -2.62
N ALA A 34 0.25 3.38 -2.60
CA ALA A 34 1.67 3.02 -2.63
C ALA A 34 2.26 2.67 -1.27
N CYS A 35 1.48 2.85 -0.20
CA CYS A 35 1.91 2.70 1.18
C CYS A 35 1.52 1.31 1.68
N PRO A 36 2.46 0.47 2.15
CA PRO A 36 2.11 -0.76 2.85
C PRO A 36 1.24 -0.46 4.07
N ARG A 37 0.34 -1.37 4.40
CA ARG A 37 -0.66 -1.17 5.47
C ARG A 37 -0.02 -0.95 6.84
N GLU A 38 1.08 -1.62 7.10
CA GLU A 38 1.84 -1.58 8.34
C GLU A 38 2.43 -0.18 8.57
N TYR A 39 2.98 0.43 7.52
CA TYR A 39 3.47 1.81 7.57
C TYR A 39 2.32 2.79 7.83
N TYR A 40 1.18 2.61 7.17
CA TYR A 40 0.02 3.47 7.39
C TYR A 40 -0.53 3.35 8.82
N ASN A 41 -0.56 2.15 9.40
CA ASN A 41 -0.94 1.94 10.79
C ASN A 41 -0.02 2.71 11.76
N ILE A 42 1.29 2.78 11.46
CA ILE A 42 2.22 3.61 12.25
C ILE A 42 1.87 5.09 12.11
N MET A 43 1.56 5.57 10.90
CA MET A 43 1.14 6.96 10.70
C MET A 43 -0.09 7.31 11.56
N LEU A 44 -1.09 6.42 11.62
CA LEU A 44 -2.27 6.60 12.49
C LEU A 44 -1.92 6.64 13.99
N LYS A 45 -0.92 5.87 14.43
CA LYS A 45 -0.41 5.95 15.82
C LYS A 45 0.29 7.28 16.09
N CYS A 46 1.06 7.80 15.12
CA CYS A 46 1.67 9.11 15.23
C CYS A 46 0.64 10.25 15.23
N TRP A 47 -0.51 10.05 14.58
CA TRP A 47 -1.60 11.02 14.49
C TRP A 47 -2.69 10.85 15.55
N GLN A 48 -2.41 10.15 16.65
CA GLN A 48 -3.35 10.09 17.79
C GLN A 48 -3.64 11.50 18.30
N HIS A 49 -4.92 11.78 18.57
CA HIS A 49 -5.33 13.09 19.08
C HIS A 49 -4.67 13.34 20.44
N ASP A 50 -4.78 12.39 21.36
CA ASP A 50 -4.07 12.40 22.64
C ASP A 50 -2.55 12.26 22.43
N PRO A 51 -1.74 13.27 22.83
CA PRO A 51 -0.29 13.23 22.68
C PRO A 51 0.37 12.13 23.53
N ALA A 52 -0.23 11.72 24.65
CA ALA A 52 0.34 10.68 25.51
C ALA A 52 0.27 9.28 24.87
N LYS A 53 -0.62 9.09 23.89
CA LYS A 53 -0.77 7.83 23.14
C LYS A 53 0.14 7.73 21.91
N ARG A 54 0.84 8.81 21.56
CA ARG A 54 1.76 8.81 20.41
C ARG A 54 3.03 8.03 20.77
N PRO A 55 3.54 7.17 19.87
CA PRO A 55 4.79 6.44 20.11
C PRO A 55 5.96 7.43 20.20
N ARG A 56 6.96 7.10 21.02
CA ARG A 56 8.21 7.85 21.04
C ARG A 56 9.07 7.46 19.83
N PHE A 57 10.05 8.30 19.52
CA PHE A 57 10.99 7.99 18.44
C PHE A 57 11.77 6.69 18.68
N ASP A 58 12.07 6.35 19.93
CA ASP A 58 12.72 5.08 20.29
C ASP A 58 11.84 3.87 19.91
N ASP A 59 10.55 3.92 20.25
CA ASP A 59 9.58 2.90 19.85
C ASP A 59 9.52 2.77 18.31
N LEU A 60 9.51 3.89 17.59
CA LEU A 60 9.48 3.89 16.13
C LEU A 60 10.72 3.26 15.51
N MET A 61 11.91 3.48 16.09
CA MET A 61 13.16 2.86 15.62
C MET A 61 13.12 1.33 15.72
N ASN A 62 12.43 0.80 16.73
CA ASN A 62 12.24 -0.64 16.90
C ASN A 62 11.12 -1.21 16.00
N ILE A 63 10.04 -0.45 15.76
CA ILE A 63 8.86 -0.94 15.02
C ILE A 63 9.05 -0.84 13.49
N LEU A 64 9.68 0.23 12.99
CA LEU A 64 9.79 0.48 11.55
C LEU A 64 10.53 -0.62 10.75
N PRO A 65 11.62 -1.24 11.27
CA PRO A 65 12.29 -2.33 10.58
C PRO A 65 11.41 -3.56 10.36
N GLU A 66 10.56 -3.88 11.34
CA GLU A 66 9.63 -5.02 11.30
C GLU A 66 8.48 -4.81 10.29
N CYS A 67 8.24 -3.56 9.90
CA CYS A 67 7.15 -3.20 8.98
C CYS A 67 7.60 -3.17 7.51
N LYS A 68 8.84 -3.53 7.20
CA LYS A 68 9.35 -3.53 5.83
C LYS A 68 8.54 -4.52 4.98
N PRO A 69 8.01 -4.07 3.82
CA PRO A 69 7.29 -4.97 2.93
C PRO A 69 8.23 -6.06 2.43
N GLU A 70 7.67 -7.27 2.31
CA GLU A 70 8.36 -8.40 1.72
C GLU A 70 8.76 -8.09 0.27
N GLN A 71 9.93 -8.57 -0.12
CA GLN A 71 10.41 -8.51 -1.49
C GLN A 71 10.52 -9.93 -2.02
N VAL A 72 9.87 -10.18 -3.14
CA VAL A 72 9.80 -11.51 -3.77
C VAL A 72 10.39 -11.45 -5.16
N GLN A 73 11.02 -12.52 -5.60
CA GLN A 73 11.57 -12.61 -6.96
C GLN A 73 10.59 -13.34 -7.87
N VAL A 74 10.35 -12.78 -9.05
CA VAL A 74 9.57 -13.44 -10.09
C VAL A 74 10.37 -14.64 -10.59
N VAL A 75 9.83 -15.84 -10.40
CA VAL A 75 10.45 -17.08 -10.88
C VAL A 75 9.89 -17.54 -12.23
N ARG A 76 8.72 -17.03 -12.64
CA ARG A 76 8.03 -17.41 -13.88
C ARG A 76 7.29 -16.23 -14.48
N GLU A 77 7.28 -16.11 -15.81
CA GLU A 77 6.44 -15.14 -16.53
C GLU A 77 4.98 -15.60 -16.55
N ASN A 78 4.02 -14.67 -16.66
CA ASN A 78 2.63 -15.06 -16.95
C ASN A 78 2.54 -15.41 -18.43
N ASP A 79 2.21 -16.66 -18.74
CA ASP A 79 1.87 -17.12 -20.10
C ASP A 79 0.43 -16.77 -20.52
N ASP A 80 -0.27 -15.92 -19.75
CA ASP A 80 -1.62 -15.49 -20.09
C ASP A 80 -1.61 -14.70 -21.41
N PRO A 81 -2.30 -15.15 -22.47
CA PRO A 81 -2.34 -14.42 -23.74
C PRO A 81 -2.93 -13.01 -23.55
N PRO A 82 -2.51 -12.02 -24.35
CA PRO A 82 -3.05 -10.67 -24.30
C PRO A 82 -4.57 -10.75 -24.44
N SER A 83 -5.26 -10.39 -23.36
CA SER A 83 -6.67 -10.67 -23.15
C SER A 83 -7.56 -10.24 -24.31
N THR A 84 -8.57 -11.08 -24.59
CA THR A 84 -9.87 -10.78 -25.18
C THR A 84 -10.25 -9.28 -25.11
N PRO A 85 -10.84 -8.69 -26.17
CA PRO A 85 -11.19 -7.27 -26.18
C PRO A 85 -12.21 -7.00 -25.06
N GLY A 86 -11.75 -6.37 -23.97
CA GLY A 86 -12.53 -6.11 -22.75
C GLY A 86 -11.86 -6.53 -21.44
N GLY A 87 -10.76 -7.31 -21.47
CA GLY A 87 -10.03 -7.76 -20.29
C GLY A 87 -9.14 -6.68 -19.64
N LYS A 88 -9.14 -6.64 -18.31
CA LYS A 88 -8.54 -5.62 -17.43
C LYS A 88 -7.11 -5.19 -17.81
N ARG A 89 -6.94 -3.91 -18.16
CA ARG A 89 -5.66 -3.20 -18.38
C ARG A 89 -4.80 -3.01 -17.11
N ASP A 90 -5.08 -3.79 -16.07
CA ASP A 90 -4.64 -3.53 -14.70
C ASP A 90 -3.88 -4.76 -14.17
N ARG A 91 -2.84 -5.21 -14.89
CA ARG A 91 -1.90 -6.22 -14.38
C ARG A 91 -0.48 -5.69 -14.52
N LEU A 92 0.31 -5.89 -13.47
CA LEU A 92 1.72 -5.54 -13.47
C LEU A 92 2.46 -6.40 -14.50
N GLN A 93 3.13 -5.76 -15.45
CA GLN A 93 4.08 -6.44 -16.34
C GLN A 93 5.39 -6.66 -15.57
N TYR A 94 5.91 -7.87 -15.64
CA TYR A 94 7.14 -8.27 -14.96
C TYR A 94 7.86 -9.34 -15.78
N ARG A 95 9.15 -9.54 -15.51
CA ARG A 95 10.00 -10.56 -16.15
C ARG A 95 10.59 -11.50 -15.12
N VAL A 96 11.00 -12.69 -15.55
CA VAL A 96 11.75 -13.60 -14.68
C VAL A 96 13.00 -12.88 -14.15
N GLY A 97 13.21 -12.94 -12.83
CA GLY A 97 14.30 -12.26 -12.15
C GLY A 97 13.96 -10.87 -11.60
N ASP A 98 12.80 -10.29 -11.94
CA ASP A 98 12.37 -9.03 -11.33
C ASP A 98 12.09 -9.22 -9.83
N VAL A 99 12.55 -8.28 -9.01
CA VAL A 99 12.24 -8.21 -7.58
C VAL A 99 11.04 -7.29 -7.37
N ILE A 100 9.96 -7.81 -6.79
CA ILE A 100 8.70 -7.09 -6.58
C ILE A 100 8.48 -6.86 -5.09
N THR A 101 8.16 -5.62 -4.72
CA THR A 101 7.80 -5.26 -3.35
C THR A 101 6.32 -5.46 -3.11
N VAL A 102 5.95 -6.13 -2.03
CA VAL A 102 4.58 -6.56 -1.77
C VAL A 102 3.91 -5.58 -0.83
N LEU A 103 2.84 -4.93 -1.31
CA LEU A 103 2.15 -3.85 -0.59
C LEU A 103 0.88 -4.32 0.13
N ASP A 104 0.16 -5.31 -0.42
CA ASP A 104 -1.04 -5.89 0.21
C ASP A 104 -1.25 -7.35 -0.27
N LYS A 105 -1.45 -8.27 0.67
CA LYS A 105 -1.81 -9.67 0.41
C LYS A 105 -3.32 -9.83 0.62
N ARG A 106 -4.14 -9.37 -0.32
CA ARG A 106 -5.59 -9.65 -0.26
C ARG A 106 -5.84 -11.11 -0.62
N SER A 107 -6.09 -11.94 0.39
CA SER A 107 -6.76 -13.22 0.20
C SER A 107 -8.21 -12.94 -0.21
N ALA A 108 -8.51 -13.03 -1.51
CA ALA A 108 -9.85 -12.88 -2.05
C ALA A 108 -10.72 -14.09 -1.62
N TRP A 109 -11.21 -14.09 -0.38
CA TRP A 109 -12.12 -15.12 0.14
C TRP A 109 -13.59 -14.82 -0.13
N LEU A 110 -13.93 -13.96 -1.09
CA LEU A 110 -15.32 -13.73 -1.46
C LEU A 110 -15.49 -13.70 -2.98
N LEU A 111 -16.10 -14.80 -3.45
CA LEU A 111 -16.81 -15.01 -4.72
C LEU A 111 -15.95 -15.37 -5.95
N LEU A 112 -15.85 -16.69 -6.19
CA LEU A 112 -15.70 -17.37 -7.49
C LEU A 112 -14.59 -16.84 -8.44
N ALA A 113 -13.31 -17.09 -8.12
CA ALA A 113 -12.25 -17.40 -9.08
C ALA A 113 -10.89 -17.64 -8.36
N ILE A 114 -10.09 -18.53 -8.94
CA ILE A 114 -8.91 -19.23 -8.40
C ILE A 114 -7.65 -18.33 -8.22
N HIS A 115 -7.76 -17.01 -8.01
CA HIS A 115 -6.58 -16.12 -8.04
C HIS A 115 -6.36 -15.41 -6.71
N CYS A 116 -5.48 -15.96 -5.86
CA CYS A 116 -4.83 -15.22 -4.78
C CYS A 116 -3.92 -14.17 -5.39
N ALA A 117 -4.21 -12.88 -5.24
CA ALA A 117 -3.47 -11.84 -5.95
C ALA A 117 -2.79 -10.82 -5.01
N TRP A 118 -1.48 -10.63 -5.20
CA TRP A 118 -0.58 -9.77 -4.43
C TRP A 118 -0.57 -8.39 -5.06
N LYS A 119 -0.90 -7.34 -4.30
CA LYS A 119 -0.67 -5.98 -4.79
C LYS A 119 0.83 -5.69 -4.69
N GLY A 120 1.54 -5.75 -5.80
CA GLY A 120 2.99 -5.57 -5.85
C GLY A 120 3.41 -4.26 -6.53
N ARG A 121 4.64 -3.81 -6.26
CA ARG A 121 5.33 -2.76 -7.00
C ARG A 121 6.58 -3.34 -7.65
N ALA A 122 6.65 -3.29 -8.98
CA ALA A 122 7.88 -3.55 -9.73
C ALA A 122 8.82 -2.32 -9.69
N PRO A 123 10.13 -2.50 -9.93
CA PRO A 123 11.09 -1.39 -10.00
C PRO A 123 10.73 -0.35 -11.08
N ARG A 124 9.91 -0.74 -12.07
CA ARG A 124 9.34 0.13 -13.11
C ARG A 124 7.83 0.28 -12.90
N ALA A 125 7.48 1.01 -11.85
CA ALA A 125 6.24 1.76 -11.65
C ALA A 125 4.94 1.13 -12.21
N SER A 126 4.27 0.31 -11.40
CA SER A 126 2.81 0.22 -11.26
C SER A 126 2.46 -0.72 -10.10
N LEU A 127 1.23 -0.64 -9.60
CA LEU A 127 0.84 -1.01 -8.24
C LEU A 127 -0.40 -1.93 -8.26
N ILE A 128 -0.24 -3.21 -8.62
CA ILE A 128 -1.41 -4.02 -9.00
C ILE A 128 -1.24 -5.52 -8.68
N GLN A 129 -2.37 -6.23 -8.63
CA GLN A 129 -2.61 -7.64 -8.27
C GLN A 129 -1.84 -8.67 -9.15
N CYS A 130 -1.08 -9.58 -8.52
CA CYS A 130 -0.33 -10.68 -9.17
C CYS A 130 -0.61 -12.04 -8.51
N PRO A 131 -0.86 -13.14 -9.27
CA PRO A 131 -1.18 -14.44 -8.68
C PRO A 131 -0.05 -15.02 -7.80
N MET A 132 -0.39 -15.65 -6.65
CA MET A 132 0.57 -16.26 -5.70
C MET A 132 1.55 -17.24 -6.34
N SER A 133 1.16 -17.94 -7.41
CA SER A 133 1.93 -19.02 -8.05
C SER A 133 3.21 -18.55 -8.75
N VAL A 134 3.46 -17.25 -8.79
CA VAL A 134 4.52 -16.60 -9.57
C VAL A 134 5.76 -16.28 -8.72
N PHE A 135 5.61 -16.26 -7.40
CA PHE A 135 6.62 -15.76 -6.46
C PHE A 135 7.15 -16.88 -5.57
N SER A 136 8.46 -16.87 -5.33
CA SER A 136 9.15 -17.72 -4.34
C SER A 136 10.03 -16.89 -3.43
#